data_AF-A0A2S0U459-F1
#
_entry.id   AF-A0A2S0U459-F1
#
_cell.length_a   1.000
_cell.length_b   1.000
_cell.length_c   1.000
_cell.angle_alpha   90.00
_cell.angle_beta   90.00
_cell.angle_gamma   90.00
#
_symmetry.space_group_name_H-M   'P 1'
#
loop_
_entity.id
_entity.type
_entity.pdbx_description
1 polymer ?
#
loop_
_entity_poly.entity_id
_entity_poly.type
_entity_poly.pdbx_seq_one_letter_code
_entity_poly.pdbx_strand_id
1 'polypeptide(L)'
;MSFSINKITLLESLLNSDDILSDNILILANPEVHWFNSNDLNEIISFLESLEIGKAYVITLELIFDLEDYNSNHPTIVLSKPFVITNESNPVLIKDLIVLSESLALASFQLKDKLDELKNDSRRPLILAKYKCFN
;
A
#
# COMPACT_ATOMS: atom_id res chain seq x y z
N MET A 1 -6.23 -21.70 13.74
CA MET A 1 -5.84 -21.77 12.32
C MET A 1 -4.53 -21.02 12.18
N SER A 2 -3.48 -21.67 11.67
CA SER A 2 -2.18 -21.05 11.46
C SER A 2 -2.26 -20.20 10.19
N PHE A 3 -2.29 -18.87 10.33
CA PHE A 3 -2.08 -17.97 9.21
C PHE A 3 -0.59 -17.98 8.89
N SER A 4 -0.24 -18.45 7.70
CA SER A 4 1.15 -18.49 7.26
C SER A 4 1.70 -17.07 7.22
N ILE A 5 2.73 -16.81 8.02
CA ILE A 5 3.48 -15.54 8.16
C ILE A 5 4.04 -15.04 6.82
N ASN A 6 4.12 -15.91 5.80
CA ASN A 6 4.74 -15.65 4.50
C ASN A 6 3.74 -15.49 3.34
N LYS A 7 2.47 -15.15 3.60
CA LYS A 7 1.48 -14.99 2.52
C LYS A 7 0.71 -13.68 2.67
N ILE A 8 0.75 -12.84 1.65
CA ILE A 8 -0.11 -11.66 1.55
C ILE A 8 -1.53 -12.16 1.30
N THR A 9 -2.44 -11.86 2.22
CA THR A 9 -3.84 -12.25 2.09
C THR A 9 -4.63 -11.10 1.49
N LEU A 10 -5.04 -11.27 0.23
CA LEU A 10 -5.94 -10.34 -0.44
C LEU A 10 -7.32 -10.41 0.21
N LEU A 11 -7.98 -9.26 0.37
CA LEU A 11 -9.30 -9.23 1.01
C LEU A 11 -10.35 -10.03 0.23
N GLU A 12 -10.27 -10.03 -1.10
CA GLU A 12 -11.15 -10.84 -1.96
C GLU A 12 -11.05 -12.34 -1.63
N SER A 13 -9.87 -12.82 -1.22
CA SER A 13 -9.69 -14.21 -0.82
C SER A 13 -10.34 -14.55 0.52
N LEU A 14 -10.56 -13.56 1.39
CA LEU A 14 -11.30 -13.70 2.66
C LEU A 14 -12.82 -13.60 2.44
N LEU A 15 -13.24 -12.85 1.43
CA LEU A 15 -14.65 -12.61 1.10
C LEU A 15 -15.23 -13.64 0.12
N ASN A 16 -14.63 -14.83 0.00
CA ASN A 16 -15.11 -15.94 -0.83
C ASN A 16 -16.40 -16.58 -0.27
N SER A 17 -17.47 -15.80 -0.21
CA SER A 17 -18.85 -16.25 -0.07
C SER A 17 -19.65 -15.68 -1.24
N ASP A 18 -19.56 -16.36 -2.38
CA ASP A 18 -20.51 -16.48 -3.52
C ASP A 18 -21.39 -15.30 -4.00
N ASP A 19 -21.22 -14.07 -3.54
CA ASP A 19 -22.01 -12.94 -4.01
C ASP A 19 -21.22 -11.63 -3.82
N ILE A 20 -21.07 -10.85 -4.90
CA ILE A 20 -20.69 -9.41 -4.90
C ILE A 20 -19.18 -9.06 -4.84
N LEU A 21 -18.33 -9.46 -5.81
CA LEU A 21 -17.02 -8.79 -5.98
C LEU A 21 -16.53 -8.71 -7.44
N SER A 22 -17.36 -8.18 -8.33
CA SER A 22 -16.89 -7.53 -9.54
C SER A 22 -17.03 -6.02 -9.33
N ASP A 23 -15.90 -5.30 -9.21
CA ASP A 23 -15.78 -3.83 -9.15
C ASP A 23 -16.05 -3.09 -7.83
N ASN A 24 -15.95 -3.75 -6.66
CA ASN A 24 -16.08 -3.03 -5.40
C ASN A 24 -14.82 -2.21 -5.06
N ILE A 25 -14.91 -0.90 -5.32
CA ILE A 25 -14.02 0.11 -4.73
C ILE A 25 -14.18 0.04 -3.20
N LEU A 26 -13.17 -0.48 -2.51
CA LEU A 26 -13.18 -0.49 -1.06
C LEU A 26 -12.76 0.88 -0.54
N ILE A 27 -13.72 1.62 0.00
CA ILE A 27 -13.48 2.92 0.62
C ILE A 27 -13.29 2.70 2.12
N LEU A 28 -12.05 2.87 2.60
CA LEU A 28 -11.78 2.95 4.03
C LEU A 28 -12.31 4.31 4.54
N ALA A 29 -13.40 4.29 5.31
CA ALA A 29 -13.91 5.52 5.93
C ALA A 29 -12.97 5.96 7.06
N ASN A 30 -12.42 7.18 6.98
CA ASN A 30 -11.46 7.77 7.91
C ASN A 30 -10.27 6.82 8.22
N PRO A 31 -9.43 6.50 7.22
CA PRO A 31 -8.27 5.64 7.42
C PRO A 31 -7.15 6.42 8.15
N GLU A 32 -6.33 5.68 8.88
CA GLU A 32 -5.01 6.16 9.25
C GLU A 32 -4.09 6.16 8.03
N VAL A 33 -3.09 7.04 8.04
CA VAL A 33 -2.16 7.20 6.92
C VAL A 33 -0.73 7.06 7.37
N HIS A 34 0.07 6.37 6.55
CA HIS A 34 1.51 6.25 6.71
C HIS A 34 2.18 6.43 5.35
N TRP A 35 3.38 7.00 5.32
CA TRP A 35 4.14 7.17 4.08
C TRP A 35 5.37 6.27 4.11
N PHE A 36 5.62 5.59 2.99
CA PHE A 36 6.84 4.81 2.80
C PHE A 36 7.66 5.37 1.65
N ASN A 37 8.96 5.31 1.80
CA ASN A 37 9.90 5.20 0.71
C ASN A 37 9.89 3.76 0.21
N SER A 38 9.56 3.54 -1.07
CA SER A 38 9.35 2.20 -1.62
C SER A 38 10.54 1.25 -1.47
N ASN A 39 11.75 1.79 -1.32
CA ASN A 39 12.97 1.00 -1.18
C ASN A 39 13.43 0.81 0.28
N ASP A 40 12.84 1.51 1.24
CA ASP A 40 13.25 1.43 2.64
C ASP A 40 12.52 0.32 3.40
N LEU A 41 13.25 -0.77 3.68
CA LEU A 41 12.71 -1.89 4.45
C LEU A 41 12.50 -1.52 5.92
N ASN A 42 13.30 -0.62 6.48
CA ASN A 42 13.23 -0.27 7.89
C ASN A 42 11.95 0.51 8.19
N GLU A 43 11.50 1.37 7.28
CA GLU A 43 10.22 2.07 7.42
C GLU A 43 9.04 1.08 7.49
N ILE A 44 9.06 0.04 6.64
CA ILE A 44 8.03 -1.01 6.66
C ILE A 44 8.08 -1.79 7.97
N ILE A 45 9.27 -2.14 8.46
CA ILE A 45 9.44 -2.82 9.76
C ILE A 45 8.87 -1.95 10.88
N SER A 46 9.29 -0.69 10.97
CA SER A 46 8.82 0.23 12.02
C SER A 46 7.32 0.48 11.95
N PHE A 47 6.73 0.51 10.75
CA PHE A 47 5.29 0.58 10.59
C PHE A 47 4.59 -0.66 11.14
N LEU A 48 5.04 -1.87 10.81
CA LEU A 48 4.43 -3.09 11.33
C LEU A 48 4.57 -3.20 12.85
N GLU A 49 5.71 -2.79 13.41
CA GLU A 49 5.95 -2.73 14.85
C GLU A 49 5.05 -1.71 15.57
N SER A 50 4.56 -0.69 14.86
CA SER A 50 3.63 0.31 15.41
C SER A 50 2.19 -0.19 15.52
N LEU A 51 1.84 -1.27 14.82
CA LEU A 51 0.49 -1.83 14.82
C LEU A 51 0.21 -2.58 16.14
N GLU A 52 -1.02 -2.47 16.65
CA GLU A 52 -1.43 -3.21 17.85
C GLU A 52 -1.30 -4.73 17.67
N ILE A 53 -0.69 -5.38 18.66
CA ILE A 53 -0.48 -6.83 18.67
C ILE A 53 -1.82 -7.58 18.65
N GLY A 54 -1.93 -8.56 17.75
CA GLY A 54 -3.13 -9.41 17.63
C GLY A 54 -4.30 -8.76 16.90
N LYS A 55 -4.12 -7.55 16.36
CA LYS A 55 -5.08 -6.88 15.48
C LYS A 55 -4.73 -7.09 14.01
N ALA A 56 -5.76 -7.15 13.18
CA ALA A 56 -5.63 -7.21 11.73
C ALA A 56 -6.07 -5.87 11.13
N TYR A 57 -5.34 -5.42 10.11
CA TYR A 57 -5.57 -4.14 9.45
C TYR A 57 -5.78 -4.39 7.96
N VAL A 58 -6.78 -3.74 7.38
CA VAL A 58 -6.92 -3.63 5.93
C VAL A 58 -6.09 -2.44 5.48
N ILE A 59 -5.22 -2.66 4.50
CA ILE A 59 -4.33 -1.64 3.94
C ILE A 59 -4.56 -1.50 2.43
N THR A 60 -4.49 -0.28 1.96
CA THR A 60 -4.46 0.11 0.54
C THR A 60 -3.23 0.97 0.28
N LEU A 61 -2.64 0.84 -0.91
CA LEU A 61 -1.41 1.53 -1.27
C LEU A 61 -1.67 2.44 -2.47
N GLU A 62 -1.17 3.66 -2.38
CA GLU A 62 -1.24 4.67 -3.44
C GLU A 62 0.15 5.26 -3.70
N LEU A 63 0.46 5.48 -4.97
CA LEU A 63 1.66 6.20 -5.40
C LEU A 63 1.36 7.69 -5.40
N ILE A 64 2.22 8.45 -4.71
CA ILE A 64 2.25 9.91 -4.73
C ILE A 64 3.59 10.38 -5.28
N PHE A 65 3.57 11.33 -6.20
CA PHE A 65 4.80 11.84 -6.83
C PHE A 65 5.42 13.01 -6.07
N ASP A 66 4.59 13.74 -5.32
CA ASP A 66 5.00 14.83 -4.45
C ASP A 66 4.09 14.89 -3.22
N LEU A 67 4.66 15.21 -2.05
CA LEU A 67 3.92 15.49 -0.82
C LEU A 67 3.08 16.76 -0.96
N GLU A 68 3.59 17.76 -1.69
CA GLU A 68 2.82 18.98 -1.95
C GLU A 68 1.60 18.68 -2.81
N ASP A 69 1.74 17.79 -3.81
CA ASP A 69 0.63 17.37 -4.68
C ASP A 69 -0.49 16.65 -3.90
N TYR A 70 -0.15 15.92 -2.82
CA TYR A 70 -1.14 15.24 -2.01
C TYR A 70 -2.06 16.22 -1.25
N ASN A 71 -1.51 17.32 -0.73
CA ASN A 71 -2.27 18.30 0.03
C ASN A 71 -3.22 19.14 -0.85
N SER A 72 -3.01 19.15 -2.17
CA SER A 72 -3.79 19.91 -3.15
C SER A 72 -4.84 19.08 -3.90
N ASN A 73 -5.22 17.91 -3.37
CA ASN A 73 -6.21 16.98 -3.98
C ASN A 73 -5.83 16.48 -5.38
N HIS A 74 -4.54 16.36 -5.70
CA HIS A 74 -4.15 15.77 -6.97
C HIS A 74 -4.47 14.27 -7.03
N PRO A 75 -4.71 13.73 -8.24
CA PRO A 75 -4.98 12.31 -8.42
C PRO A 75 -3.78 11.47 -7.98
N THR A 76 -4.05 10.46 -7.16
CA THR A 76 -3.08 9.43 -6.78
C THR A 76 -3.27 8.17 -7.64
N ILE A 77 -2.25 7.32 -7.73
CA ILE A 77 -2.34 6.06 -8.47
C ILE A 77 -2.46 4.92 -7.46
N VAL A 78 -3.59 4.23 -7.45
CA VAL A 78 -3.76 3.02 -6.62
C VAL A 78 -2.81 1.94 -7.11
N LEU A 79 -1.98 1.42 -6.20
CA LEU A 79 -0.94 0.44 -6.51
C LEU A 79 -1.40 -1.00 -6.34
N SER A 80 -2.32 -1.25 -5.41
CA SER A 80 -2.79 -2.60 -5.12
C SER A 80 -4.26 -2.64 -4.73
N LYS A 81 -4.87 -3.81 -4.92
CA LYS A 81 -6.12 -4.12 -4.25
C LYS A 81 -5.90 -4.14 -2.73
N PRO A 82 -6.93 -3.85 -1.92
CA PRO A 82 -6.83 -3.95 -0.47
C PRO A 82 -6.38 -5.33 -0.02
N PHE A 83 -5.44 -5.36 0.91
CA PHE A 83 -4.92 -6.59 1.52
C PHE A 83 -4.86 -6.46 3.03
N VAL A 84 -4.74 -7.60 3.72
CA VAL A 84 -4.71 -7.64 5.18
C VAL A 84 -3.28 -7.80 5.66
N ILE A 85 -2.93 -7.02 6.68
CA ILE A 85 -1.66 -7.09 7.40
C ILE A 85 -1.91 -7.16 8.91
N THR A 86 -0.88 -7.60 9.61
CA THR A 86 -0.76 -7.64 11.08
C THR A 86 0.65 -7.17 11.44
N ASN A 87 0.89 -6.89 12.72
CA ASN A 87 2.23 -6.60 13.23
C ASN A 87 3.25 -7.74 12.99
N GLU A 88 2.78 -8.96 12.74
CA GLU A 88 3.60 -10.15 12.46
C GLU A 88 3.78 -10.43 10.95
N SER A 89 3.25 -9.56 10.09
CA SER A 89 3.39 -9.74 8.64
C SER A 89 4.84 -9.65 8.17
N ASN A 90 5.19 -10.36 7.11
CA ASN A 90 6.57 -10.36 6.60
C ASN A 90 6.90 -9.02 5.89
N PRO A 91 7.83 -8.20 6.41
CA PRO A 91 8.13 -6.89 5.85
C PRO A 91 8.78 -6.97 4.47
N VAL A 92 9.54 -8.04 4.19
CA VAL A 92 10.19 -8.24 2.89
C VAL A 92 9.15 -8.47 1.80
N LEU A 93 8.13 -9.30 2.07
CA LEU A 93 7.06 -9.55 1.10
C LEU A 93 6.24 -8.29 0.82
N ILE A 94 5.98 -7.47 1.84
CA ILE A 94 5.27 -6.19 1.67
C ILE A 94 6.11 -5.23 0.82
N LYS A 95 7.41 -5.14 1.08
CA LYS A 95 8.33 -4.36 0.25
C LYS A 95 8.33 -4.82 -1.21
N ASP A 96 8.47 -6.12 -1.44
CA ASP A 96 8.50 -6.69 -2.79
C ASP A 96 7.18 -6.40 -3.54
N LEU A 97 6.04 -6.49 -2.84
CA LEU A 97 4.74 -6.10 -3.39
C LEU A 97 4.71 -4.61 -3.77
N ILE A 98 5.19 -3.72 -2.90
CA ILE A 98 5.23 -2.27 -3.15
C ILE A 98 6.07 -1.97 -4.39
N VAL A 99 7.31 -2.48 -4.44
CA VAL A 99 8.26 -2.23 -5.54
C VAL A 99 7.73 -2.76 -6.87
N LEU A 100 7.14 -3.97 -6.85
CA LEU A 100 6.52 -4.54 -8.05
C LEU A 100 5.33 -3.70 -8.52
N SER A 101 4.45 -3.30 -7.60
CA SER A 101 3.25 -2.53 -7.92
C SER A 101 3.59 -1.13 -8.44
N GLU A 102 4.56 -0.46 -7.83
CA GLU A 102 5.10 0.82 -8.30
C GLU A 102 5.64 0.68 -9.72
N SER A 103 6.48 -0.33 -9.98
CA SER A 103 7.06 -0.57 -11.31
C SER A 103 5.99 -0.80 -12.37
N LEU A 104 4.94 -1.56 -12.04
CA LEU A 104 3.80 -1.81 -12.93
C LEU A 104 2.98 -0.54 -13.18
N ALA A 105 2.74 0.26 -12.16
CA ALA A 105 2.03 1.53 -12.30
C ALA A 105 2.80 2.51 -13.20
N LEU A 106 4.09 2.71 -12.94
CA LEU A 106 4.94 3.58 -13.75
C LEU A 106 4.97 3.16 -15.22
N ALA A 107 5.06 1.86 -15.49
CA ALA A 107 5.02 1.32 -16.85
C ALA A 107 3.65 1.53 -17.52
N SER A 108 2.55 1.26 -16.80
CA SER A 108 1.19 1.34 -17.34
C SER A 108 0.77 2.76 -17.70
N PHE A 109 1.19 3.73 -16.90
CA PHE A 109 0.89 5.15 -17.12
C PHE A 109 1.99 5.90 -17.88
N GLN A 110 3.05 5.21 -18.34
CA GLN A 110 4.18 5.79 -19.07
C GLN A 110 4.87 6.94 -18.31
N LEU A 111 4.93 6.85 -16.97
CA LEU A 111 5.40 7.94 -16.09
C LEU A 111 6.91 7.93 -15.84
N LYS A 112 7.67 7.20 -16.67
CA LYS A 112 9.12 7.04 -16.50
C LYS A 112 9.86 8.37 -16.65
N ASP A 113 9.45 9.19 -17.62
CA ASP A 113 10.06 10.51 -17.86
C ASP A 113 9.78 11.46 -16.67
N LYS A 114 8.56 11.42 -16.13
CA LYS A 114 8.17 12.19 -14.93
C LYS A 114 8.97 11.78 -13.69
N LEU A 115 9.29 10.48 -13.56
CA LEU A 115 10.16 10.00 -12.48
C LEU A 115 11.59 10.55 -12.60
N ASP A 116 12.12 10.63 -13.83
CA ASP A 116 13.46 11.17 -14.06
C ASP A 116 13.52 12.69 -13.84
N GLU A 117 12.44 13.42 -14.13
CA GLU A 117 12.29 14.83 -13.74
C GLU A 117 12.34 15.02 -12.23
N LEU A 118 11.59 14.21 -11.47
CA LEU A 118 11.55 14.31 -10.00
C LEU A 118 12.91 14.01 -9.36
N LYS A 119 13.64 13.01 -9.86
CA LYS A 119 14.99 12.68 -9.38
C LYS A 119 15.94 13.87 -9.50
N ASN A 120 15.82 14.67 -10.55
CA ASN A 120 16.66 15.85 -10.77
C ASN A 120 16.34 16.98 -9.77
N ASP A 121 15.12 16.99 -9.22
CA ASP A 121 14.64 17.96 -8.23
C ASP A 121 14.76 17.46 -6.78
N SER A 122 15.50 16.35 -6.55
CA SER A 122 15.60 15.67 -5.25
C SER A 122 14.27 15.21 -4.65
N ARG A 123 13.16 15.31 -5.39
CA ARG A 123 11.85 14.77 -5.03
C ARG A 123 11.81 13.30 -5.42
N ARG A 124 11.23 12.47 -4.56
CA ARG A 124 11.05 11.04 -4.85
C ARG A 124 9.59 10.68 -4.65
N PRO A 125 9.04 9.81 -5.51
CA PRO A 125 7.72 9.28 -5.25
C PRO A 125 7.73 8.56 -3.90
N LEU A 126 6.61 8.68 -3.21
CA LEU A 126 6.35 8.01 -1.95
C LEU A 126 5.13 7.11 -2.12
N ILE A 127 5.00 6.17 -1.20
CA ILE A 127 3.88 5.25 -1.12
C ILE A 127 3.04 5.70 0.06
N LEU A 128 1.82 6.12 -0.23
CA LEU A 128 0.82 6.39 0.79
C LEU A 128 0.08 5.10 1.12
N ALA A 129 0.25 4.63 2.35
CA ALA A 129 -0.55 3.56 2.91
C ALA A 129 -1.73 4.14 3.69
N LYS A 130 -2.94 3.79 3.25
CA LYS A 130 -4.17 4.03 4.00
C LYS A 130 -4.58 2.73 4.65
N TYR A 131 -4.69 2.72 5.97
CA TYR A 131 -4.98 1.50 6.71
C TYR A 131 -6.02 1.72 7.82
N LYS A 132 -6.71 0.64 8.19
CA LYS A 132 -7.70 0.65 9.27
C LYS A 132 -7.82 -0.72 9.92
N CYS A 133 -7.89 -0.74 11.24
CA CYS A 133 -8.11 -1.97 12.00
C CYS A 133 -9.48 -2.58 11.65
N PHE A 134 -9.49 -3.89 11.42
CA PHE A 134 -10.69 -4.71 11.36
C PHE A 134 -11.01 -5.17 12.78
N ASN A 135 -12.24 -4.89 13.27
CA ASN A 135 -12.73 -5.37 14.57
C ASN A 135 -13.80 -6.44 14.33
#